data_AF-A0A3B0PJ84-F1
#
_entry.id   AF-A0A3B0PJ84-F1
#
_cell.length_a   1.000
_cell.length_b   1.000
_cell.length_c   1.000
_cell.angle_alpha   90.00
_cell.angle_beta   90.00
_cell.angle_gamma   90.00
#
_symmetry.space_group_name_H-M   'P 1'
#
loop_
_entity.id
_entity.type
_entity.pdbx_description
1 polymer ?
#
loop_
_entity_poly.entity_id
_entity_poly.type
_entity_poly.pdbx_seq_one_letter_code
_entity_poly.pdbx_strand_id
1 'polypeptide(L)' 'MAKKNKKVITQGVAHIHSTYQNTIVSFADLKGNVFAW' A
#
# COMPACT_ATOMS: atom_id res chain seq x y z
N MET A 1 -10.47 24.21 4.55
CA MET A 1 -9.89 23.02 3.89
C MET A 1 -9.35 22.09 4.96
N ALA A 2 -10.07 21.02 5.31
CA ALA A 2 -9.63 20.07 6.33
C ALA A 2 -8.41 19.30 5.79
N LYS A 3 -7.27 19.38 6.48
CA LYS A 3 -6.10 18.53 6.20
C LYS A 3 -6.57 17.08 6.30
N LYS A 4 -6.50 16.32 5.20
CA LYS A 4 -6.66 14.86 5.23
C LYS A 4 -5.65 14.35 6.27
N ASN A 5 -6.14 13.84 7.40
CA ASN A 5 -5.30 13.17 8.36
C ASN A 5 -4.63 12.00 7.63
N LYS A 6 -3.32 12.12 7.39
CA LYS A 6 -2.53 11.02 6.85
C LYS A 6 -2.59 9.91 7.89
N LYS A 7 -3.22 8.80 7.52
CA LYS A 7 -3.22 7.59 8.34
C LYS A 7 -1.76 7.14 8.42
N VAL A 8 -1.14 7.28 9.59
CA VAL A 8 0.25 6.84 9.81
C VAL A 8 0.19 5.34 10.06
N ILE A 9 0.58 4.56 9.05
CA ILE A 9 0.67 3.11 9.15
C ILE A 9 2.13 2.80 9.50
N THR A 10 2.37 2.32 10.72
CA THR A 10 3.71 2.00 11.23
C THR A 10 4.22 0.64 10.77
N GLN A 11 3.30 -0.30 10.50
CA GLN A 11 3.60 -1.66 10.05
C GLN A 11 2.53 -2.10 9.03
N GLY A 12 2.96 -2.81 8.00
CA GLY A 12 2.09 -3.27 6.91
C GLY A 12 2.77 -4.33 6.06
N VAL A 13 2.10 -4.70 4.97
CA VAL A 13 2.55 -5.75 4.04
C VAL A 13 2.74 -5.13 2.66
N ALA A 14 3.88 -5.43 2.04
CA ALA A 14 4.13 -5.11 0.65
C ALA A 14 3.82 -6.35 -0.22
N HIS A 15 2.89 -6.19 -1.14
CA HIS A 15 2.55 -7.20 -2.14
C HIS A 15 3.28 -6.87 -3.43
N ILE A 16 4.21 -7.73 -3.83
CA ILE A 16 4.98 -7.58 -5.06
C ILE A 16 4.48 -8.61 -6.06
N HIS A 17 3.86 -8.13 -7.14
CA HIS A 17 3.46 -8.97 -8.25
C HIS A 17 4.37 -8.69 -9.45
N SER A 18 5.34 -9.59 -9.66
CA SER A 18 6.29 -9.50 -10.76
C SER A 18 5.91 -10.51 -11.85
N THR A 19 5.53 -10.02 -13.01
CA THR A 19 5.40 -10.81 -14.24
C THR A 19 6.56 -10.50 -15.17
N TYR A 20 6.58 -11.14 -16.34
CA TYR A 20 7.60 -10.90 -17.36
C TYR A 20 7.58 -9.47 -17.92
N GLN A 21 6.42 -8.80 -17.90
CA GLN A 21 6.24 -7.50 -18.57
C GLN A 21 6.11 -6.34 -17.60
N ASN A 22 5.73 -6.61 -16.35
CA ASN A 22 5.59 -5.57 -15.33
C ASN A 22 5.80 -6.11 -13.93
N THR A 23 6.22 -5.21 -13.05
CA THR A 23 6.18 -5.41 -11.60
C THR A 23 5.26 -4.37 -11.00
N ILE A 24 4.29 -4.82 -10.23
CA ILE A 24 3.37 -3.96 -9.47
C ILE A 24 3.66 -4.17 -7.99
N VAL A 25 3.79 -3.07 -7.24
CA VAL A 25 4.09 -3.09 -5.80
C VAL A 25 2.99 -2.37 -5.03
N SER A 26 2.14 -3.12 -4.35
CA SER A 26 1.05 -2.56 -3.54
C SER A 26 1.36 -2.63 -2.05
N PHE A 27 1.12 -1.54 -1.33
CA PHE A 27 1.27 -1.46 0.12
C PHE A 27 -0.10 -1.55 0.80
N ALA A 28 -0.24 -2.51 1.71
CA ALA A 28 -1.46 -2.75 2.48
C ALA A 28 -1.20 -2.68 3.99
N ASP A 29 -2.22 -2.33 4.76
CA ASP A 29 -2.21 -2.52 6.21
C ASP A 29 -2.34 -4.01 6.58
N LEU A 30 -2.16 -4.35 7.86
CA LEU A 30 -2.30 -5.72 8.36
C LEU A 30 -3.72 -6.31 8.21
N LYS A 31 -4.72 -5.49 7.86
CA LYS A 31 -6.10 -5.91 7.58
C LYS A 31 -6.36 -6.12 6.09
N GLY A 32 -5.36 -5.89 5.23
CA GLY A 32 -5.45 -6.04 3.78
C GLY A 32 -5.97 -4.79 3.05
N ASN A 33 -6.10 -3.64 3.70
CA ASN A 33 -6.52 -2.41 3.02
C ASN A 33 -5.31 -1.78 2.31
N VAL A 34 -5.37 -1.74 0.98
CA VAL A 34 -4.34 -1.08 0.15
C VAL A 34 -4.47 0.43 0.28
N PHE A 35 -3.35 1.10 0.54
CA PHE A 35 -3.29 2.55 0.69
C PHE A 35 -2.33 3.22 -0.30
N ALA A 36 -1.47 2.46 -0.97
CA ALA A 36 -0.58 2.90 -2.05
C ALA A 36 -0.24 1.72 -2.98
N TRP A 37 0.07 2.01 -4.24
CA TRP A 37 0.52 1.06 -5.26
C TRP A 37 1.45 1.74 -6.26
#